data_AF-A0A7X6XKA8-F1
#
_entry.id   AF-A0A7X6XKA8-F1
#
_cell.length_a   1.000
_cell.length_b   1.000
_cell.length_c   1.000
_cell.angle_alpha   90.00
_cell.angle_beta   90.00
_cell.angle_gamma   90.00
#
_symmetry.space_group_name_H-M   'P 1'
#
loop_
_entity.id
_entity.type
_entity.pdbx_description
1 polymer ?
#
loop_
_entity_poly.entity_id
_entity_poly.type
_entity_poly.pdbx_seq_one_letter_code
_entity_poly.pdbx_strand_id
1 'polypeptide(L)'
;MRVKNLRALLRYNFGIVWGHTPWLLIIPVAASMLVLFWNMAMASMFTPSKVAQTTEGLAPILAAFLCAHLLGVEYRFRIGEITFAKPFAGRRILYLRLLAVYLLVAFLVAVMLFVYAKGIGTEFSTTEVVLAGVPSVLFLSMLSLMLATLTRQPMVGVAVAGLYWAADLYGGVEFHPLLSLQGYAAFLRAEELAASWKLSKGILLALGLLLYLVNVRLVGRPEGIRSRAKMARNAGLLAVVAALYLYTGALAKVAYGLRHDHQWPNQARVWYRERFRVYGSLPVAPLLGPGFTHYLGPLTGDPEDRGRGTPTR
;
A
#
# COMPACT_ATOMS: atom_id res chain seq x y z
N MET A 1 -10.24 33.52 8.75
CA MET A 1 -9.03 33.19 9.56
C MET A 1 -8.14 34.43 9.58
N ARG A 2 -7.80 35.03 10.73
CA ARG A 2 -6.94 36.24 10.74
C ARG A 2 -5.57 35.89 10.13
N VAL A 3 -5.15 36.60 9.09
CA VAL A 3 -3.93 36.38 8.28
C VAL A 3 -2.67 36.19 9.14
N LYS A 4 -2.59 36.85 10.31
CA LYS A 4 -1.48 36.71 11.26
C LYS A 4 -1.30 35.28 11.79
N ASN A 5 -2.39 34.54 12.02
CA ASN A 5 -2.35 33.17 12.55
C ASN A 5 -1.90 32.16 11.50
N LEU A 6 -2.18 32.40 10.21
CA LEU A 6 -1.71 31.54 9.12
C LEU A 6 -0.20 31.69 8.91
N ARG A 7 0.32 32.94 8.89
CA ARG A 7 1.76 33.20 8.74
C ARG A 7 2.58 32.58 9.87
N ALA A 8 2.13 32.70 11.12
CA ALA A 8 2.80 32.09 12.26
C ALA A 8 2.86 30.55 12.15
N LEU A 9 1.77 29.94 11.69
CA LEU A 9 1.67 28.49 11.53
C LEU A 9 2.50 27.96 10.34
N LEU A 10 2.58 28.73 9.24
CA LEU A 10 3.49 28.44 8.13
C LEU A 10 4.95 28.57 8.57
N ARG A 11 5.32 29.64 9.28
CA ARG A 11 6.69 29.84 9.80
C ARG A 11 7.10 28.72 10.76
N TYR A 12 6.18 28.28 11.61
CA TYR A 12 6.40 27.15 12.52
C TYR A 12 6.67 25.85 11.76
N ASN A 13 5.82 25.52 10.77
CA ASN A 13 6.02 24.31 9.97
C ASN A 13 7.31 24.39 9.15
N PHE A 14 7.61 25.54 8.54
CA PHE A 14 8.82 25.72 7.74
C PHE A 14 10.08 25.59 8.59
N GLY A 15 10.13 26.23 9.76
CA GLY A 15 11.28 26.15 10.67
C GLY A 15 11.56 24.73 11.16
N ILE A 16 10.52 23.95 11.46
CA ILE A 16 10.66 22.57 11.94
C ILE A 16 11.02 21.59 10.81
N VAL A 17 10.35 21.73 9.67
CA VAL A 17 10.55 20.86 8.51
C VAL A 17 11.94 21.07 7.91
N TRP A 18 12.38 22.32 7.75
CA TRP A 18 13.66 22.66 7.10
C TRP A 18 14.85 22.67 8.06
N GLY A 19 14.64 23.08 9.32
CA GLY A 19 15.74 23.24 10.29
C GLY A 19 16.17 21.97 11.02
N HIS A 20 15.28 20.97 11.12
CA HIS A 20 15.51 19.83 12.02
C HIS A 20 15.28 18.44 11.41
N THR A 21 14.93 18.37 10.12
CA THR A 21 14.61 17.09 9.45
C THR A 21 15.31 17.00 8.09
N PRO A 22 16.64 16.74 8.05
CA PRO A 22 17.39 16.64 6.78
C PRO A 22 16.83 15.56 5.84
N TRP A 23 16.18 14.55 6.41
CA TRP A 23 15.44 13.53 5.68
C TRP A 23 14.38 14.11 4.73
N LEU A 24 13.65 15.17 5.09
CA LEU A 24 12.65 15.76 4.19
C LEU A 24 13.26 16.38 2.92
N LEU A 25 14.57 16.58 2.88
CA LEU A 25 15.32 17.12 1.74
C LEU A 25 16.11 16.02 1.01
N ILE A 26 16.70 15.08 1.75
CA ILE A 26 17.43 13.92 1.20
C ILE A 26 16.48 12.95 0.51
N ILE A 27 15.27 12.74 1.04
CA ILE A 27 14.32 11.73 0.56
C ILE A 27 13.73 12.09 -0.81
N PRO A 28 13.26 13.32 -1.08
CA PRO A 28 12.82 13.69 -2.43
C PRO A 28 13.93 13.55 -3.46
N VAL A 29 15.18 13.86 -3.08
CA VAL A 29 16.36 13.67 -3.94
C VAL A 29 16.60 12.18 -4.18
N ALA A 30 16.64 11.36 -3.14
CA ALA A 30 16.80 9.90 -3.25
C ALA A 30 15.63 9.25 -4.01
N ALA A 31 14.41 9.73 -3.84
CA ALA A 31 13.23 9.27 -4.57
C ALA A 31 13.29 9.67 -6.05
N SER A 32 13.74 10.89 -6.35
CA SER A 32 13.97 11.32 -7.74
C SER A 32 15.08 10.51 -8.41
N MET A 33 16.15 10.20 -7.67
CA MET A 33 17.22 9.29 -8.10
C MET A 33 16.70 7.87 -8.30
N LEU A 34 15.88 7.35 -7.39
CA LEU A 34 15.28 6.01 -7.50
C LEU A 34 14.36 5.92 -8.72
N VAL A 35 13.53 6.94 -8.96
CA VAL A 35 12.65 7.02 -10.15
C VAL A 35 13.50 7.10 -11.43
N LEU A 36 14.59 7.89 -11.43
CA LEU A 36 15.54 7.96 -12.53
C LEU A 36 16.21 6.61 -12.79
N PHE A 37 16.78 5.97 -11.78
CA PHE A 37 17.40 4.65 -11.89
C PHE A 37 16.40 3.58 -12.33
N TRP A 38 15.18 3.63 -11.80
CA TRP A 38 14.10 2.72 -12.18
C TRP A 38 13.74 2.86 -13.66
N ASN A 39 13.60 4.10 -14.14
CA ASN A 39 13.31 4.37 -15.55
C ASN A 39 14.50 4.01 -16.46
N MET A 40 15.74 4.25 -16.04
CA MET A 40 16.95 3.89 -16.79
C MET A 40 17.15 2.38 -16.89
N ALA A 41 16.93 1.64 -15.79
CA ALA A 41 17.02 0.18 -15.78
C ALA A 41 15.94 -0.48 -16.65
N MET A 42 14.84 0.22 -16.91
CA MET A 42 13.64 -0.31 -17.58
C MET A 42 13.37 0.35 -18.94
N ALA A 43 14.37 0.98 -19.56
CA ALA A 43 14.20 1.66 -20.85
C ALA A 43 13.77 0.72 -22.00
N SER A 44 13.90 -0.60 -21.83
CA SER A 44 13.36 -1.61 -22.75
C SER A 44 11.93 -2.07 -22.43
N MET A 45 11.29 -1.53 -21.37
CA MET A 45 9.99 -1.98 -20.83
C MET A 45 8.93 -0.87 -20.72
N PHE A 46 9.08 0.17 -21.52
CA PHE A 46 8.13 1.26 -21.68
C PHE A 46 6.77 0.72 -22.19
N THR A 47 5.91 0.31 -21.26
CA THR A 47 4.58 -0.27 -21.52
C THR A 47 3.55 0.34 -20.57
N PRO A 48 2.26 0.42 -20.96
CA PRO A 48 1.21 1.00 -20.10
C PRO A 48 1.13 0.35 -18.71
N SER A 49 1.26 -0.98 -18.64
CA SER A 49 1.23 -1.72 -17.38
C SER A 49 2.41 -1.33 -16.47
N LYS A 50 3.59 -1.04 -17.04
CA LYS A 50 4.76 -0.60 -16.26
C LYS A 50 4.60 0.81 -15.73
N VAL A 51 3.98 1.72 -16.49
CA VAL A 51 3.65 3.08 -16.01
C VAL A 51 2.69 3.01 -14.82
N ALA A 52 1.63 2.21 -14.95
CA ALA A 52 0.70 1.94 -13.86
C ALA A 52 1.41 1.34 -12.65
N GLN A 53 2.22 0.28 -12.85
CA GLN A 53 2.96 -0.39 -11.78
C GLN A 53 3.89 0.56 -11.04
N THR A 54 4.58 1.44 -11.77
CA THR A 54 5.52 2.40 -11.16
C THR A 54 4.76 3.44 -10.34
N THR A 55 3.61 3.91 -10.84
CA THR A 55 2.75 4.87 -10.11
C THR A 55 2.13 4.23 -8.87
N GLU A 56 1.59 3.03 -9.01
CA GLU A 56 0.93 2.25 -7.96
C GLU A 56 1.91 1.62 -6.95
N GLY A 57 3.19 1.49 -7.32
CA GLY A 57 4.24 0.93 -6.49
C GLY A 57 5.09 1.99 -5.81
N LEU A 58 5.72 2.90 -6.56
CA LEU A 58 6.70 3.85 -6.01
C LEU A 58 6.05 5.02 -5.25
N ALA A 59 4.96 5.58 -5.78
CA ALA A 59 4.33 6.73 -5.13
C ALA A 59 3.81 6.41 -3.71
N PRO A 60 3.16 5.25 -3.48
CA PRO A 60 2.70 4.90 -2.14
C PRO A 60 3.83 4.69 -1.13
N ILE A 61 4.92 4.01 -1.49
CA ILE A 61 6.02 3.76 -0.54
C ILE A 61 6.74 5.05 -0.19
N LEU A 62 6.90 5.95 -1.15
CA LEU A 62 7.44 7.29 -0.91
C LEU A 62 6.54 8.09 0.04
N ALA A 63 5.24 8.13 -0.25
CA ALA A 63 4.27 8.81 0.59
C ALA A 63 4.22 8.21 2.00
N ALA A 64 4.31 6.89 2.13
CA ALA A 64 4.38 6.18 3.40
C ALA A 64 5.60 6.56 4.23
N PHE A 65 6.76 6.64 3.58
CA PHE A 65 7.98 7.04 4.25
C PHE A 65 7.94 8.49 4.72
N LEU A 66 7.50 9.42 3.87
CA LEU A 66 7.33 10.84 4.23
C LEU A 66 6.29 11.01 5.35
N CYS A 67 5.16 10.30 5.25
CA CYS A 67 4.07 10.39 6.23
C CYS A 67 4.48 9.84 7.60
N ALA A 68 5.23 8.73 7.68
CA ALA A 68 5.75 8.25 8.96
C ALA A 68 6.58 9.29 9.73
N HIS A 69 7.27 10.18 9.01
CA HIS A 69 8.16 11.19 9.59
C HIS A 69 7.47 12.53 9.85
N LEU A 70 6.20 12.68 9.49
CA LEU A 70 5.46 13.94 9.63
C LEU A 70 5.44 14.51 11.04
N LEU A 71 5.46 13.65 12.06
CA LEU A 71 5.44 14.00 13.47
C LEU A 71 6.77 13.61 14.17
N GLY A 72 7.81 13.33 13.39
CA GLY A 72 9.09 12.82 13.90
C GLY A 72 9.79 13.79 14.85
N VAL A 73 9.68 15.10 14.60
CA VAL A 73 10.25 16.14 15.48
C VAL A 73 9.50 16.17 16.82
N GLU A 74 8.16 16.15 16.78
CA GLU A 74 7.34 16.10 17.99
C GLU A 74 7.62 14.85 18.84
N TYR A 75 7.87 13.70 18.21
CA TYR A 75 8.20 12.45 18.90
C TYR A 75 9.62 12.43 19.45
N ARG A 76 10.60 12.96 18.69
CA ARG A 76 12.02 12.95 19.09
C ARG A 76 12.31 13.89 20.26
N PHE A 77 11.73 15.09 20.22
CA PHE A 77 11.96 16.11 21.23
C PHE A 77 10.92 16.12 22.35
N ARG A 78 9.94 15.21 22.33
CA ARG A 78 8.83 15.12 23.30
C ARG A 78 8.05 16.45 23.48
N ILE A 79 8.11 17.32 22.47
CA ILE A 79 7.40 18.60 22.47
C ILE A 79 5.98 18.47 21.94
N GLY A 80 5.51 17.24 21.64
CA GLY A 80 4.17 17.00 21.12
C GLY A 80 3.09 17.65 21.99
N GLU A 81 3.16 17.46 23.31
CA GLU A 81 2.19 18.03 24.24
C GLU A 81 2.20 19.57 24.25
N ILE A 82 3.38 20.19 24.14
CA ILE A 82 3.54 21.65 24.05
C ILE A 82 3.00 22.17 22.71
N THR A 83 3.25 21.46 21.61
CA THR A 83 2.77 21.80 20.27
C THR A 83 1.26 21.69 20.17
N PHE A 84 0.67 20.71 20.87
CA PHE A 84 -0.78 20.49 20.89
C PHE A 84 -1.53 21.30 21.96
N ALA A 85 -0.82 21.86 22.96
CA ALA A 85 -1.36 22.80 23.93
C ALA A 85 -1.45 24.25 23.41
N LYS A 86 -0.79 24.57 22.28
CA LYS A 86 -0.88 25.89 21.63
C LYS A 86 -2.30 26.15 21.10
N PRO A 87 -2.72 27.42 20.93
CA PRO A 87 -4.06 27.80 20.45
C PRO A 87 -4.36 27.36 19.00
N PHE A 88 -3.44 26.64 18.36
CA PHE A 88 -3.62 26.04 17.06
C PHE A 88 -4.08 24.59 17.24
N ALA A 89 -5.26 24.24 16.72
CA ALA A 89 -5.70 22.86 16.70
C ALA A 89 -4.65 21.97 16.00
N GLY A 90 -4.08 20.98 16.71
CA GLY A 90 -3.08 20.05 16.18
C GLY A 90 -3.43 19.41 14.84
N ARG A 91 -4.75 19.24 14.60
CA ARG A 91 -5.31 18.79 13.33
C ARG A 91 -4.92 19.66 12.14
N ARG A 92 -4.82 20.99 12.33
CA ARG A 92 -4.43 21.94 11.27
C ARG A 92 -2.95 21.80 10.90
N ILE A 93 -2.09 21.55 11.88
CA ILE A 93 -0.67 21.31 11.65
C ILE A 93 -0.52 20.02 10.83
N LEU A 94 -1.15 18.94 11.27
CA LEU A 94 -1.13 17.67 10.55
C LEU A 94 -1.65 17.80 9.12
N TYR A 95 -2.78 18.50 8.92
CA TYR A 95 -3.37 18.70 7.61
C TYR A 95 -2.44 19.43 6.65
N LEU A 96 -1.80 20.54 7.08
CA LEU A 96 -0.88 21.26 6.21
C LEU A 96 0.34 20.45 5.84
N ARG A 97 0.89 19.66 6.77
CA ARG A 97 2.04 18.82 6.46
C ARG A 97 1.65 17.68 5.52
N LEU A 98 0.48 17.07 5.71
CA LEU A 98 -0.05 16.08 4.77
C LEU A 98 -0.25 16.67 3.37
N LEU A 99 -0.83 17.87 3.28
CA LEU A 99 -0.98 18.56 2.00
C LEU A 99 0.37 18.78 1.33
N ALA A 100 1.38 19.25 2.06
CA ALA A 100 2.73 19.44 1.51
C ALA A 100 3.35 18.13 1.01
N VAL A 101 3.23 17.04 1.77
CA VAL A 101 3.71 15.72 1.36
C VAL A 101 3.00 15.24 0.09
N TYR A 102 1.68 15.35 0.02
CA TYR A 102 0.94 14.91 -1.16
C TYR A 102 1.20 15.78 -2.39
N LEU A 103 1.38 17.09 -2.24
CA LEU A 103 1.78 17.97 -3.35
C LEU A 103 3.16 17.59 -3.88
N LEU A 104 4.10 17.28 -2.99
CA LEU A 104 5.44 16.81 -3.38
C LEU A 104 5.37 15.47 -4.12
N VAL A 105 4.63 14.49 -3.59
CA VAL A 105 4.46 13.19 -4.24
C VAL A 105 3.76 13.35 -5.60
N ALA A 106 2.71 14.17 -5.68
CA ALA A 106 2.01 14.46 -6.92
C ALA A 106 2.92 15.12 -7.96
N PHE A 107 3.79 16.05 -7.53
CA PHE A 107 4.79 16.66 -8.39
C PHE A 107 5.78 15.63 -8.95
N LEU A 108 6.33 14.75 -8.10
CA LEU A 108 7.25 13.70 -8.54
C LEU A 108 6.60 12.70 -9.50
N VAL A 109 5.34 12.31 -9.22
CA VAL A 109 4.55 11.47 -10.12
C VAL A 109 4.28 12.18 -11.44
N ALA A 110 3.96 13.47 -11.44
CA ALA A 110 3.75 14.25 -12.66
C ALA A 110 5.02 14.33 -13.52
N VAL A 111 6.19 14.56 -12.91
CA VAL A 111 7.48 14.54 -13.63
C VAL A 111 7.73 13.16 -14.24
N MET A 112 7.49 12.08 -13.48
CA MET A 112 7.64 10.72 -13.99
C MET A 112 6.68 10.43 -15.15
N LEU A 113 5.40 10.76 -15.01
CA LEU A 113 4.39 10.56 -16.06
C LEU A 113 4.70 11.39 -17.31
N PHE A 114 5.28 12.59 -17.15
CA PHE A 114 5.77 13.39 -18.28
C PHE A 114 6.88 12.66 -19.05
N VAL A 115 7.84 12.05 -18.36
CA VAL A 115 8.89 11.24 -19.00
C VAL A 115 8.29 10.05 -19.73
N TYR A 116 7.35 9.32 -19.11
CA TYR A 116 6.64 8.22 -19.77
C TYR A 116 5.85 8.69 -20.99
N ALA A 117 5.10 9.79 -20.89
CA ALA A 117 4.35 10.35 -22.01
C ALA A 117 5.26 10.74 -23.19
N LYS A 118 6.51 11.14 -22.94
CA LYS A 118 7.50 11.37 -23.99
C LYS A 118 8.09 10.09 -24.57
N GLY A 119 8.20 9.02 -23.78
CA GLY A 119 8.74 7.73 -24.20
C GLY A 119 7.77 6.85 -25.00
N ILE A 120 6.51 6.74 -24.56
CA ILE A 120 5.48 5.85 -25.15
C ILE A 120 4.32 6.58 -25.81
N GLY A 121 4.35 7.92 -25.85
CA GLY A 121 3.25 8.69 -26.41
C GLY A 121 1.95 8.51 -25.63
N THR A 122 0.84 8.34 -26.36
CA THR A 122 -0.53 8.30 -25.83
C THR A 122 -1.07 6.88 -25.59
N GLU A 123 -0.21 5.86 -25.55
CA GLU A 123 -0.62 4.46 -25.37
C GLU A 123 -1.21 4.16 -23.97
N PHE A 124 -1.22 5.13 -23.07
CA PHE A 124 -1.79 5.00 -21.73
C PHE A 124 -2.62 6.22 -21.35
N SER A 125 -3.66 5.97 -20.55
CA SER A 125 -4.45 7.04 -19.94
C SER A 125 -3.78 7.55 -18.67
N THR A 126 -3.18 8.73 -18.74
CA THR A 126 -2.60 9.43 -17.58
C THR A 126 -3.62 9.59 -16.44
N THR A 127 -4.87 9.90 -16.79
CA THR A 127 -5.95 10.09 -15.83
C THR A 127 -6.24 8.80 -15.06
N GLU A 128 -6.36 7.66 -15.74
CA GLU A 128 -6.63 6.38 -15.08
C GLU A 128 -5.46 5.93 -14.21
N VAL A 129 -4.23 6.12 -14.68
CA VAL A 129 -3.02 5.83 -13.88
C VAL A 129 -2.99 6.65 -12.59
N VAL A 130 -3.27 7.96 -12.67
CA VAL A 130 -3.33 8.83 -11.49
C VAL A 130 -4.48 8.43 -10.56
N LEU A 131 -5.68 8.20 -11.10
CA LEU A 131 -6.84 7.79 -10.30
C LEU A 131 -6.64 6.44 -9.62
N ALA A 132 -5.95 5.49 -10.26
CA ALA A 132 -5.60 4.20 -9.68
C ALA A 132 -4.50 4.33 -8.59
N GLY A 133 -3.55 5.25 -8.78
CA GLY A 133 -2.46 5.50 -7.83
C GLY A 133 -2.91 6.18 -6.54
N VAL A 134 -3.85 7.13 -6.60
CA VAL A 134 -4.29 7.94 -5.45
C VAL A 134 -4.76 7.07 -4.26
N PRO A 135 -5.63 6.06 -4.43
CA PRO A 135 -6.04 5.18 -3.33
C PRO A 135 -4.90 4.39 -2.72
N SER A 136 -3.97 3.86 -3.53
CA SER A 136 -2.79 3.16 -3.03
C SER A 136 -1.89 4.09 -2.21
N VAL A 137 -1.69 5.32 -2.70
CA VAL A 137 -0.92 6.36 -2.00
C VAL A 137 -1.55 6.70 -0.66
N LEU A 138 -2.86 6.97 -0.65
CA LEU A 138 -3.58 7.33 0.58
C LEU A 138 -3.55 6.19 1.60
N PHE A 139 -3.88 4.96 1.18
CA PHE A 139 -3.92 3.80 2.05
C PHE A 139 -2.57 3.55 2.72
N LEU A 140 -1.51 3.39 1.93
CA LEU A 140 -0.20 3.01 2.46
C LEU A 140 0.40 4.14 3.31
N SER A 141 0.19 5.40 2.90
CA SER A 141 0.67 6.54 3.67
C SER A 141 -0.05 6.72 5.01
N MET A 142 -1.36 6.51 5.05
CA MET A 142 -2.14 6.55 6.29
C MET A 142 -1.85 5.36 7.21
N LEU A 143 -1.60 4.17 6.66
CA LEU A 143 -1.16 3.01 7.44
C LEU A 143 0.16 3.31 8.14
N SER A 144 1.15 3.78 7.38
CA SER A 144 2.47 4.16 7.88
C SER A 144 2.38 5.23 8.96
N LEU A 145 1.64 6.31 8.71
CA LEU A 145 1.44 7.40 9.67
C LEU A 145 0.69 6.92 10.93
N MET A 146 -0.34 6.09 10.79
CA MET A 146 -1.08 5.54 11.93
C MET A 146 -0.18 4.71 12.84
N LEU A 147 0.66 3.85 12.28
CA LEU A 147 1.59 3.03 13.05
C LEU A 147 2.70 3.85 13.67
N ALA A 148 3.23 4.83 12.94
CA ALA A 148 4.19 5.79 13.48
C ALA A 148 3.59 6.58 14.65
N THR A 149 2.33 7.00 14.56
CA THR A 149 1.63 7.71 15.65
C THR A 149 1.31 6.79 16.82
N LEU A 150 0.88 5.56 16.56
CA LEU A 150 0.53 4.58 17.61
C LEU A 150 1.76 4.18 18.45
N THR A 151 2.91 4.01 17.79
CA THR A 151 4.16 3.58 18.43
C THR A 151 5.06 4.73 18.85
N ARG A 152 4.78 5.96 18.37
CA ARG A 152 5.66 7.14 18.49
C ARG A 152 7.05 6.86 17.91
N GLN A 153 7.14 5.99 16.91
CA GLN A 153 8.37 5.60 16.24
C GLN A 153 8.13 5.58 14.73
N PRO A 154 8.65 6.58 13.97
CA PRO A 154 8.49 6.65 12.53
C PRO A 154 8.89 5.36 11.82
N MET A 155 10.01 4.76 12.23
CA MET A 155 10.56 3.55 11.63
C MET A 155 9.62 2.35 11.68
N VAL A 156 8.75 2.24 12.69
CA VAL A 156 7.77 1.14 12.74
C VAL A 156 6.72 1.32 11.65
N GLY A 157 6.26 2.55 11.41
CA GLY A 157 5.35 2.86 10.31
C GLY A 157 5.96 2.53 8.95
N VAL A 158 7.21 2.94 8.75
CA VAL A 158 7.97 2.64 7.53
C VAL A 158 8.16 1.14 7.34
N ALA A 159 8.57 0.42 8.38
CA ALA A 159 8.84 -1.01 8.29
C ALA A 159 7.56 -1.79 7.92
N VAL A 160 6.43 -1.50 8.55
CA VAL A 160 5.18 -2.21 8.25
C VAL A 160 4.64 -1.84 6.87
N ALA A 161 4.69 -0.56 6.47
CA ALA A 161 4.32 -0.17 5.12
C ALA A 161 5.24 -0.78 4.05
N GLY A 162 6.54 -0.85 4.33
CA GLY A 162 7.53 -1.50 3.46
C GLY A 162 7.29 -3.00 3.32
N LEU A 163 6.94 -3.70 4.40
CA LEU A 163 6.57 -5.12 4.35
C LEU A 163 5.31 -5.35 3.53
N TYR A 164 4.27 -4.51 3.70
CA TYR A 164 3.06 -4.58 2.89
C TYR A 164 3.37 -4.37 1.41
N TRP A 165 4.13 -3.32 1.11
CA TRP A 165 4.55 -2.99 -0.25
C TRP A 165 5.40 -4.10 -0.89
N ALA A 166 6.34 -4.68 -0.16
CA ALA A 166 7.18 -5.77 -0.66
C ALA A 166 6.36 -7.04 -0.93
N ALA A 167 5.42 -7.38 -0.05
CA ALA A 167 4.50 -8.49 -0.27
C ALA A 167 3.61 -8.25 -1.52
N ASP A 168 3.14 -7.02 -1.70
CA ASP A 168 2.35 -6.65 -2.88
C ASP A 168 3.19 -6.63 -4.17
N LEU A 169 4.46 -6.25 -4.12
CA LEU A 169 5.36 -6.39 -5.28
C LEU A 169 5.66 -7.84 -5.63
N TYR A 170 5.80 -8.70 -4.62
CA TYR A 170 6.15 -10.11 -4.83
C TYR A 170 4.98 -10.92 -5.42
N GLY A 171 3.75 -10.74 -4.91
CA GLY A 171 2.59 -11.48 -5.42
C GLY A 171 1.31 -10.68 -5.59
N GLY A 172 1.23 -9.42 -5.17
CA GLY A 172 0.17 -8.47 -5.54
C GLY A 172 -1.25 -9.02 -5.49
N VAL A 173 -1.91 -9.00 -6.65
CA VAL A 173 -3.28 -9.50 -6.87
C VAL A 173 -3.40 -11.00 -6.55
N GLU A 174 -2.31 -11.76 -6.68
CA GLU A 174 -2.26 -13.15 -6.25
C GLU A 174 -2.19 -13.31 -4.73
N PHE A 175 -1.76 -12.33 -3.93
CA PHE A 175 -1.93 -12.42 -2.48
C PHE A 175 -3.30 -11.93 -2.04
N HIS A 176 -3.77 -10.82 -2.62
CA HIS A 176 -5.05 -10.25 -2.25
C HIS A 176 -5.65 -9.41 -3.38
N PRO A 177 -6.62 -9.92 -4.17
CA PRO A 177 -7.12 -9.21 -5.35
C PRO A 177 -7.81 -7.88 -5.00
N LEU A 178 -8.43 -7.79 -3.82
CA LEU A 178 -9.15 -6.59 -3.37
C LEU A 178 -8.31 -5.56 -2.60
N LEU A 179 -7.10 -5.90 -2.16
CA LEU A 179 -6.25 -5.01 -1.36
C LEU A 179 -4.90 -4.77 -2.01
N SER A 180 -4.68 -5.27 -3.22
CA SER A 180 -3.43 -5.05 -3.92
C SER A 180 -3.22 -3.59 -4.31
N LEU A 181 -2.01 -3.07 -4.08
CA LEU A 181 -1.66 -1.72 -4.52
C LEU A 181 -1.56 -1.64 -6.03
N GLN A 182 -1.28 -2.74 -6.73
CA GLN A 182 -1.03 -2.84 -8.17
C GLN A 182 -2.22 -3.36 -8.98
N GLY A 183 -3.45 -3.18 -8.48
CA GLY A 183 -4.65 -3.68 -9.14
C GLY A 183 -4.82 -3.20 -10.58
N TYR A 184 -4.51 -1.94 -10.90
CA TYR A 184 -4.67 -1.43 -12.27
C TYR A 184 -3.55 -1.91 -13.20
N ALA A 185 -2.31 -1.93 -12.71
CA ALA A 185 -1.18 -2.51 -13.43
C ALA A 185 -1.42 -3.98 -13.81
N ALA A 186 -1.96 -4.77 -12.89
CA ALA A 186 -2.34 -6.16 -13.12
C ALA A 186 -3.49 -6.29 -14.15
N PHE A 187 -4.47 -5.39 -14.09
CA PHE A 187 -5.54 -5.33 -15.10
C PHE A 187 -4.99 -5.07 -16.51
N LEU A 188 -4.04 -4.15 -16.65
CA LEU A 188 -3.37 -3.88 -17.93
C LEU A 188 -2.51 -5.06 -18.44
N ARG A 189 -2.15 -6.01 -17.58
CA ARG A 189 -1.50 -7.28 -17.95
C ARG A 189 -2.49 -8.41 -18.24
N ALA A 190 -3.79 -8.09 -18.30
CA ALA A 190 -4.88 -9.06 -18.49
C ALA A 190 -4.93 -10.15 -17.39
N GLU A 191 -4.55 -9.81 -16.15
CA GLU A 191 -4.74 -10.73 -15.02
C GLU A 191 -6.23 -10.85 -14.66
N GLU A 192 -6.77 -12.07 -14.68
CA GLU A 192 -8.19 -12.37 -14.47
C GLU A 192 -8.73 -11.83 -13.12
N LEU A 193 -7.94 -12.01 -12.06
CA LEU A 193 -8.28 -11.55 -10.70
C LEU A 193 -8.26 -10.02 -10.55
N ALA A 194 -7.66 -9.30 -11.50
CA ALA A 194 -7.58 -7.85 -11.52
C ALA A 194 -8.76 -7.18 -12.25
N ALA A 195 -9.69 -7.95 -12.81
CA ALA A 195 -10.90 -7.40 -13.45
C ALA A 195 -11.69 -6.47 -12.52
N SER A 196 -11.67 -6.73 -11.20
CA SER A 196 -12.29 -5.89 -10.18
C SER A 196 -11.37 -4.79 -9.60
N TRP A 197 -10.38 -4.31 -10.35
CA TRP A 197 -9.41 -3.32 -9.85
C TRP A 197 -10.09 -2.05 -9.29
N LYS A 198 -11.18 -1.58 -9.90
CA LYS A 198 -11.94 -0.41 -9.41
C LYS A 198 -12.50 -0.63 -8.00
N LEU A 199 -13.02 -1.83 -7.73
CA LEU A 199 -13.49 -2.23 -6.40
C LEU A 199 -12.33 -2.26 -5.40
N SER A 200 -11.19 -2.85 -5.80
CA SER A 200 -9.96 -2.87 -5.00
C SER A 200 -9.53 -1.45 -4.61
N LYS A 201 -9.50 -0.51 -5.57
CA LYS A 201 -9.21 0.90 -5.32
C LYS A 201 -10.22 1.59 -4.43
N GLY A 202 -11.51 1.31 -4.60
CA GLY A 202 -12.56 1.80 -3.71
C GLY A 202 -12.36 1.36 -2.26
N ILE A 203 -11.99 0.09 -2.04
CA ILE A 203 -11.70 -0.46 -0.72
C ILE A 203 -10.46 0.19 -0.12
N LEU A 204 -9.37 0.32 -0.89
CA LEU A 204 -8.15 0.99 -0.43
C LEU A 204 -8.40 2.45 -0.04
N LEU A 205 -9.21 3.17 -0.83
CA LEU A 205 -9.60 4.54 -0.52
C LEU A 205 -10.38 4.61 0.80
N ALA A 206 -11.38 3.73 0.98
CA ALA A 206 -12.17 3.67 2.21
C ALA A 206 -11.30 3.34 3.44
N LEU A 207 -10.38 2.38 3.32
CA LEU A 207 -9.43 2.04 4.38
C LEU A 207 -8.46 3.17 4.67
N GLY A 208 -7.93 3.85 3.66
CA GLY A 208 -7.07 5.02 3.82
C GLY A 208 -7.77 6.15 4.59
N LEU A 209 -9.03 6.43 4.25
CA LEU A 209 -9.86 7.41 4.97
C LEU A 209 -10.14 6.98 6.42
N LEU A 210 -10.45 5.70 6.65
CA LEU A 210 -10.65 5.16 8.00
C LEU A 210 -9.38 5.31 8.84
N LEU A 211 -8.22 4.96 8.29
CA LEU A 211 -6.92 5.10 8.95
C LEU A 211 -6.60 6.56 9.27
N TYR A 212 -6.94 7.50 8.37
CA TYR A 212 -6.83 8.94 8.64
C TYR A 212 -7.70 9.37 9.83
N LEU A 213 -8.97 8.95 9.86
CA LEU A 213 -9.90 9.28 10.95
C LEU A 213 -9.40 8.73 12.30
N VAL A 214 -8.87 7.50 12.30
CA VAL A 214 -8.22 6.90 13.48
C VAL A 214 -6.99 7.71 13.87
N ASN A 215 -6.15 8.11 12.91
CA ASN A 215 -4.95 8.89 13.16
C ASN A 215 -5.25 10.23 13.85
N VAL A 216 -6.23 10.97 13.32
CA VAL A 216 -6.66 12.27 13.89
C VAL A 216 -7.08 12.13 15.35
N ARG A 217 -7.69 11.00 15.73
CA ARG A 217 -8.04 10.69 17.13
C ARG A 217 -6.81 10.33 17.98
N LEU A 218 -5.83 9.63 17.40
CA LEU A 218 -4.60 9.23 18.08
C LEU A 218 -3.66 10.41 18.36
N VAL A 219 -3.57 11.37 17.44
CA VAL A 219 -2.67 12.53 17.57
C VAL A 219 -2.99 13.39 18.80
N GLY A 220 -4.28 13.48 19.17
CA GLY A 220 -4.71 14.23 20.34
C GLY A 220 -4.53 13.53 21.69
N ARG A 221 -4.03 12.28 21.71
CA ARG A 221 -3.84 11.54 22.98
C ARG A 221 -2.47 11.86 23.60
N PRO A 222 -2.39 12.13 24.91
CA PRO A 222 -1.13 12.35 25.61
C PRO A 222 -0.24 11.11 25.58
N GLU A 223 1.06 11.29 25.81
CA GLU A 223 1.99 10.16 25.84
C GLU A 223 1.80 9.32 27.11
N GLY A 224 1.14 8.17 26.96
CA GLY A 224 1.06 7.19 28.05
C GLY A 224 2.38 6.47 28.29
N ILE A 225 2.60 5.99 29.51
CA ILE A 225 3.80 5.24 29.93
C ILE A 225 4.08 4.08 28.96
N ARG A 226 5.33 3.97 28.51
CA ARG A 226 5.78 2.83 27.68
C ARG A 226 5.76 1.57 28.55
N SER A 227 4.84 0.66 28.24
CA SER A 227 4.71 -0.63 28.89
C SER A 227 4.92 -1.76 27.87
N ARG A 228 5.69 -2.78 28.28
CA ARG A 228 5.90 -4.01 27.49
C ARG A 228 4.57 -4.68 27.14
N ALA A 229 3.58 -4.65 28.05
CA ALA A 229 2.25 -5.19 27.81
C ALA A 229 1.51 -4.46 26.67
N LYS A 230 1.68 -3.15 26.56
CA LYS A 230 1.08 -2.35 25.47
C LYS A 230 1.73 -2.66 24.12
N MET A 231 3.05 -2.86 24.12
CA MET A 231 3.78 -3.29 22.91
C MET A 231 3.34 -4.68 22.46
N ALA A 232 3.28 -5.65 23.38
CA ALA A 232 2.80 -7.00 23.10
C ALA A 232 1.37 -7.01 22.55
N ARG A 233 0.46 -6.22 23.16
CA ARG A 233 -0.91 -6.07 22.66
C ARG A 233 -0.96 -5.51 21.24
N ASN A 234 -0.17 -4.48 20.94
CA ASN A 234 -0.12 -3.90 19.60
C ASN A 234 0.46 -4.88 18.57
N ALA A 235 1.49 -5.65 18.94
CA ALA A 235 2.05 -6.70 18.09
C ALA A 235 1.02 -7.81 17.83
N GLY A 236 0.28 -8.24 18.86
CA GLY A 236 -0.81 -9.21 18.72
C GLY A 236 -1.92 -8.71 17.81
N LEU A 237 -2.32 -7.44 17.92
CA LEU A 237 -3.29 -6.82 17.01
C LEU A 237 -2.80 -6.80 15.56
N LEU A 238 -1.53 -6.48 15.33
CA LEU A 238 -0.94 -6.52 13.99
C LEU A 238 -0.91 -7.94 13.41
N ALA A 239 -0.59 -8.94 14.24
CA ALA A 239 -0.63 -10.34 13.83
C ALA A 239 -2.06 -10.80 13.46
N VAL A 240 -3.06 -10.40 14.24
CA VAL A 240 -4.48 -10.67 13.91
C VAL A 240 -4.89 -10.00 12.61
N VAL A 241 -4.51 -8.74 12.38
CA VAL A 241 -4.80 -8.03 11.12
C VAL A 241 -4.12 -8.70 9.94
N ALA A 242 -2.86 -9.14 10.09
CA ALA A 242 -2.15 -9.88 9.04
C ALA A 242 -2.82 -11.23 8.73
N ALA A 243 -3.25 -11.97 9.75
CA ALA A 243 -4.00 -13.21 9.57
C ALA A 243 -5.34 -12.98 8.87
N LEU A 244 -6.07 -11.93 9.26
CA LEU A 244 -7.32 -11.54 8.60
C LEU A 244 -7.09 -11.17 7.13
N TYR A 245 -6.04 -10.42 6.82
CA TYR A 245 -5.66 -10.09 5.44
C TYR A 245 -5.44 -11.36 4.61
N LEU A 246 -4.66 -12.32 5.11
CA LEU A 246 -4.42 -13.58 4.39
C LEU A 246 -5.72 -14.37 4.19
N TYR A 247 -6.55 -14.44 5.24
CA TYR A 247 -7.82 -15.16 5.20
C TYR A 247 -8.82 -14.54 4.22
N THR A 248 -8.99 -13.21 4.22
CA THR A 248 -9.89 -12.52 3.30
C THR A 248 -9.40 -12.58 1.85
N GLY A 249 -8.08 -12.58 1.64
CA GLY A 249 -7.49 -12.77 0.31
C GLY A 249 -7.82 -14.15 -0.26
N ALA A 250 -7.65 -15.19 0.55
CA ALA A 250 -7.97 -16.55 0.15
C ALA A 250 -9.48 -16.73 -0.09
N LEU A 251 -10.34 -16.19 0.78
CA LEU A 251 -11.79 -16.20 0.56
C LEU A 251 -12.21 -15.50 -0.73
N ALA A 252 -11.58 -14.37 -1.09
CA ALA A 252 -11.88 -13.67 -2.33
C ALA A 252 -11.58 -14.54 -3.56
N LYS A 253 -10.50 -15.33 -3.52
CA LYS A 253 -10.18 -16.29 -4.59
C LYS A 253 -11.12 -17.47 -4.63
N VAL A 254 -11.49 -18.03 -3.47
CA VAL A 254 -12.51 -19.10 -3.40
C VAL A 254 -13.81 -18.61 -4.02
N ALA A 255 -14.28 -17.43 -3.62
CA ALA A 255 -15.51 -16.83 -4.14
C ALA A 255 -15.42 -16.53 -5.65
N TYR A 256 -14.25 -16.12 -6.15
CA TYR A 256 -14.03 -15.94 -7.59
C TYR A 256 -14.14 -17.28 -8.33
N GLY A 257 -13.44 -18.31 -7.86
CA GLY A 257 -13.46 -19.63 -8.51
C GLY A 257 -14.86 -20.26 -8.48
N LEU A 258 -15.60 -20.17 -7.36
CA LEU A 258 -16.95 -20.73 -7.26
C LEU A 258 -17.93 -20.15 -8.29
N ARG A 259 -17.72 -18.89 -8.71
CA ARG A 259 -18.52 -18.25 -9.76
C ARG A 259 -18.20 -18.76 -11.17
N HIS A 260 -16.99 -19.27 -11.38
CA HIS A 260 -16.48 -19.73 -12.68
C HIS A 260 -16.41 -21.26 -12.77
N ASP A 261 -16.50 -21.98 -11.65
CA ASP A 261 -16.57 -23.45 -11.55
C ASP A 261 -17.71 -24.03 -12.39
N HIS A 262 -18.85 -23.34 -12.42
CA HIS A 262 -20.01 -23.73 -13.20
C HIS A 262 -19.76 -23.68 -14.72
N GLN A 263 -18.75 -22.93 -15.17
CA GLN A 263 -18.44 -22.78 -16.59
C GLN A 263 -17.42 -23.84 -17.05
N TRP A 264 -16.40 -24.17 -16.24
CA TRP A 264 -15.36 -25.14 -16.61
C TRP A 264 -14.85 -25.99 -15.42
N PRO A 265 -15.58 -27.03 -14.99
CA PRO A 265 -15.30 -27.76 -13.74
C PRO A 265 -13.95 -28.50 -13.73
N ASN A 266 -13.48 -29.00 -14.88
CA ASN A 266 -12.19 -29.68 -14.97
C ASN A 266 -11.00 -28.70 -14.98
N GLN A 267 -11.18 -27.49 -15.52
CA GLN A 267 -10.13 -26.46 -15.56
C GLN A 267 -10.04 -25.72 -14.22
N ALA A 268 -11.15 -25.63 -13.49
CA ALA A 268 -11.21 -25.00 -12.18
C ALA A 268 -10.24 -25.62 -11.17
N ARG A 269 -10.10 -26.95 -11.13
CA ARG A 269 -9.16 -27.62 -10.20
C ARG A 269 -7.70 -27.23 -10.46
N VAL A 270 -7.30 -27.20 -11.73
CA VAL A 270 -5.95 -26.79 -12.14
C VAL A 270 -5.72 -25.32 -11.79
N TRP A 271 -6.70 -24.47 -12.14
CA TRP A 271 -6.68 -23.05 -11.81
C TRP A 271 -6.56 -22.80 -10.31
N TYR A 272 -7.34 -23.51 -9.47
CA TYR A 272 -7.25 -23.40 -8.03
C TYR A 272 -5.88 -23.80 -7.48
N ARG A 273 -5.30 -24.91 -7.96
CA ARG A 273 -3.95 -25.34 -7.54
C ARG A 273 -2.89 -24.30 -7.89
N GLU A 274 -2.95 -23.72 -9.10
CA GLU A 274 -2.02 -22.66 -9.51
C GLU A 274 -2.18 -21.40 -8.65
N ARG A 275 -3.43 -20.94 -8.45
CA ARG A 275 -3.70 -19.69 -7.73
C ARG A 275 -3.53 -19.81 -6.23
N PHE A 276 -3.72 -20.98 -5.62
CA PHE A 276 -3.51 -21.17 -4.18
C PHE A 276 -2.09 -21.56 -3.78
N ARG A 277 -1.21 -21.89 -4.73
CA ARG A 277 0.20 -22.20 -4.48
C ARG A 277 0.91 -21.13 -3.65
N VAL A 278 0.55 -19.86 -3.84
CA VAL A 278 1.08 -18.70 -3.10
C VAL A 278 0.84 -18.79 -1.59
N TYR A 279 -0.17 -19.55 -1.14
CA TYR A 279 -0.46 -19.78 0.28
C TYR A 279 0.13 -21.08 0.84
N GLY A 280 0.85 -21.88 0.06
CA GLY A 280 1.27 -23.23 0.45
C GLY A 280 2.10 -23.31 1.74
N SER A 281 2.90 -22.29 2.04
CA SER A 281 3.69 -22.20 3.30
C SER A 281 3.01 -21.38 4.38
N LEU A 282 1.84 -20.79 4.11
CA LEU A 282 1.13 -19.91 5.03
C LEU A 282 0.07 -20.68 5.82
N PRO A 283 -0.19 -20.31 7.10
CA PRO A 283 -1.15 -20.99 7.97
C PRO A 283 -2.61 -20.65 7.63
N VAL A 284 -2.94 -20.55 6.35
CA VAL A 284 -4.31 -20.28 5.85
C VAL A 284 -5.07 -21.58 5.64
N ALA A 285 -4.37 -22.67 5.34
CA ALA A 285 -4.93 -23.99 5.08
C ALA A 285 -5.82 -24.52 6.23
N PRO A 286 -5.40 -24.45 7.51
CA PRO A 286 -6.23 -24.95 8.61
C PRO A 286 -7.50 -24.11 8.83
N LEU A 287 -7.47 -22.83 8.45
CA LEU A 287 -8.56 -21.87 8.67
C LEU A 287 -9.71 -22.03 7.68
N LEU A 288 -9.44 -22.55 6.48
CA LEU A 288 -10.43 -22.77 5.42
C LEU A 288 -10.94 -24.21 5.36
N GLY A 289 -10.46 -25.07 6.26
CA GLY A 289 -10.90 -26.44 6.45
C GLY A 289 -10.23 -27.47 5.52
N PRO A 290 -10.51 -28.77 5.73
CA PRO A 290 -9.85 -29.87 5.03
C PRO A 290 -10.11 -29.88 3.52
N GLY A 291 -11.25 -29.35 3.06
CA GLY A 291 -11.55 -29.25 1.62
C GLY A 291 -10.58 -28.33 0.87
N PHE A 292 -9.99 -27.34 1.56
CA PHE A 292 -9.07 -26.37 0.97
C PHE A 292 -7.64 -26.93 0.80
N THR A 293 -7.24 -27.89 1.64
CA THR A 293 -5.89 -28.50 1.56
C THR A 293 -5.68 -29.29 0.27
N HIS A 294 -6.74 -29.80 -0.35
CA HIS A 294 -6.68 -30.47 -1.66
C HIS A 294 -6.20 -29.57 -2.81
N TYR A 295 -6.28 -28.25 -2.64
CA TYR A 295 -5.80 -27.25 -3.60
C TYR A 295 -4.38 -26.73 -3.27
N LEU A 296 -3.80 -27.15 -2.14
CA LEU A 296 -2.47 -26.75 -1.68
C LEU A 296 -1.48 -27.91 -1.86
N GLY A 297 -0.90 -28.04 -3.05
CA GLY A 297 0.09 -29.08 -3.34
C GLY A 297 0.78 -28.95 -4.71
N PRO A 298 1.93 -29.59 -4.93
CA PRO A 298 2.59 -29.62 -6.23
C PRO A 298 1.73 -30.36 -7.27
N LEU A 299 1.79 -29.94 -8.54
CA LEU A 299 1.08 -30.54 -9.69
C LEU A 299 1.44 -32.01 -9.99
N THR A 300 2.23 -32.65 -9.14
CA THR A 300 2.73 -34.00 -9.35
C THR A 300 1.75 -35.04 -8.82
N GLY A 301 0.92 -35.57 -9.72
CA GLY A 301 0.69 -37.02 -9.76
C GLY A 301 -0.62 -37.55 -9.21
N ASP A 302 -1.77 -36.94 -9.52
CA ASP A 302 -2.98 -37.77 -9.60
C ASP A 302 -2.90 -38.63 -10.86
N PRO A 303 -2.99 -39.97 -10.76
CA PRO A 303 -2.98 -40.85 -11.94
C PRO A 303 -4.19 -40.60 -12.86
N GLU A 304 -5.25 -39.94 -12.38
CA GLU A 304 -6.39 -39.53 -13.21
C GLU A 304 -6.06 -38.39 -14.19
N ASP A 305 -5.11 -37.51 -13.88
CA ASP A 305 -4.73 -36.38 -14.75
C ASP A 305 -3.86 -36.81 -15.95
N ARG A 306 -3.25 -37.99 -15.91
CA ARG A 306 -2.46 -38.53 -17.04
C ARG A 306 -3.32 -39.09 -18.18
N GLY A 307 -4.62 -39.30 -17.95
CA GLY A 307 -5.52 -39.94 -18.93
C GLY A 307 -6.27 -38.99 -19.88
N ARG A 308 -6.24 -37.67 -19.69
CA ARG A 308 -7.12 -36.72 -20.41
C ARG A 308 -6.39 -35.58 -21.11
N GLY A 309 -5.20 -35.84 -21.64
CA GLY A 309 -4.36 -34.83 -22.29
C GLY A 309 -3.74 -35.29 -23.60
N THR A 310 -4.55 -35.59 -24.61
CA THR A 310 -4.13 -35.45 -26.01
C THR A 310 -5.26 -34.80 -26.81
N PRO A 311 -5.16 -33.50 -27.15
CA PRO A 311 -5.91 -32.97 -28.26
C PRO A 311 -5.24 -33.50 -29.54
N THR A 312 -5.96 -34.34 -30.29
CA THR A 312 -5.65 -34.52 -31.71
C THR A 312 -5.73 -33.15 -32.39
N ARG A 313 -4.67 -32.85 -33.14
CA ARG A 313 -4.39 -31.57 -33.82
C ARG A 313 -5.56 -30.98 -34.58
#